data_AF-A0AAJ0XET6-F1
#
_entry.id   AF-A0AAJ0XET6-F1
#
_cell.length_a   1.000
_cell.length_b   1.000
_cell.length_c   1.000
_cell.angle_alpha   90.00
_cell.angle_beta   90.00
_cell.angle_gamma   90.00
#
_symmetry.space_group_name_H-M   'P 1'
#
loop_
_entity.id
_entity.type
_entity.pdbx_description
1 polymer ?
#
loop_
_entity_poly.entity_id
_entity_poly.type
_entity_poly.pdbx_seq_one_letter_code
_entity_poly.pdbx_strand_id
1 'polypeptide(L)' 'MMKVFEFSFLVADLGDETIDAIYGRCPDASVGASDGRTYVAFDREANCLESALDSAVADLWQLGIRPLRVEMDVPEPV' A
#
# COMPACT_ATOMS: atom_id res chain seq x y z
N MET A 1 -5.97 5.50 20.36
CA MET A 1 -6.06 6.72 19.52
C MET A 1 -5.61 6.32 18.14
N MET A 2 -6.43 6.56 17.12
CA MET A 2 -6.09 6.23 15.74
C MET A 2 -5.11 7.27 15.18
N LYS A 3 -4.28 6.85 14.22
CA LYS A 3 -3.27 7.66 13.54
C LYS A 3 -3.22 7.23 12.07
N VAL A 4 -2.82 8.14 11.19
CA VAL A 4 -2.50 7.81 9.81
C VAL A 4 -1.06 7.31 9.74
N PHE A 5 -0.87 6.16 9.08
CA PHE A 5 0.43 5.58 8.80
C PHE A 5 0.65 5.58 7.29
N GLU A 6 1.75 6.22 6.87
CA GLU A 6 2.18 6.27 5.48
C GLU A 6 3.17 5.12 5.21
N PHE A 7 2.91 4.32 4.18
CA PHE A 7 3.78 3.24 3.73
C PHE A 7 3.46 2.83 2.30
N SER A 8 4.39 2.14 1.65
CA SER A 8 4.19 1.60 0.30
C SER A 8 4.47 0.10 0.25
N PHE A 9 3.67 -0.63 -0.52
CA PHE A 9 3.98 -2.02 -0.88
C PHE A 9 4.52 -2.09 -2.29
N LEU A 10 5.70 -2.67 -2.44
CA LEU A 10 6.20 -3.12 -3.72
C LEU A 10 5.36 -4.31 -4.19
N VAL A 11 4.88 -4.27 -5.43
CA VAL A 11 4.08 -5.32 -6.05
C VAL A 11 4.64 -5.70 -7.42
N ALA A 12 4.18 -6.83 -7.96
CA ALA A 12 4.39 -7.11 -9.38
C ALA A 12 3.62 -6.10 -10.25
N ASP A 13 4.01 -5.97 -11.52
CA ASP A 13 3.29 -5.13 -12.48
C ASP A 13 1.80 -5.46 -12.49
N LEU A 14 0.98 -4.42 -12.43
CA LEU A 14 -0.47 -4.51 -12.39
C LEU A 14 -1.05 -4.10 -13.74
N GLY A 15 -2.07 -4.81 -14.21
CA GLY A 15 -2.87 -4.35 -15.34
C GLY A 15 -3.92 -3.32 -14.90
N ASP A 16 -4.41 -2.52 -15.84
CA ASP A 16 -5.36 -1.43 -15.60
C ASP A 16 -6.60 -1.89 -14.80
N GLU A 17 -7.18 -3.04 -15.13
CA GLU A 17 -8.35 -3.59 -14.40
C GLU A 17 -8.05 -3.84 -12.92
N THR A 18 -6.82 -4.24 -12.58
CA THR A 18 -6.41 -4.46 -11.20
C THR A 18 -6.18 -3.13 -10.48
N ILE A 19 -5.66 -2.12 -11.19
CA ILE A 19 -5.47 -0.76 -10.66
C ILE A 19 -6.83 -0.14 -10.33
N ASP A 20 -7.80 -0.24 -11.23
CA ASP A 20 -9.17 0.22 -10.99
C ASP A 20 -9.81 -0.50 -9.80
N ALA A 21 -9.56 -1.81 -9.65
CA ALA A 21 -10.04 -2.58 -8.51
C ALA A 21 -9.40 -2.13 -7.19
N ILE A 22 -8.12 -1.73 -7.18
CA ILE A 22 -7.47 -1.13 -6.02
C ILE A 22 -8.17 0.18 -5.66
N TYR A 23 -8.36 1.09 -6.63
CA TYR A 23 -9.00 2.38 -6.37
C TYR A 23 -10.46 2.25 -5.90
N GLY A 24 -11.19 1.24 -6.39
CA GLY A 24 -12.55 0.97 -5.94
C GLY A 24 -12.64 0.40 -4.52
N ARG A 25 -11.58 -0.29 -4.05
CA ARG A 25 -11.55 -0.97 -2.75
C ARG A 25 -10.85 -0.17 -1.65
N CYS A 26 -9.74 0.45 -2.00
CA CYS A 26 -8.81 1.10 -1.08
C CYS A 26 -8.80 2.61 -1.39
N PRO A 27 -9.73 3.40 -0.81
CA PRO A 27 -9.82 4.83 -1.08
C PRO A 27 -8.64 5.63 -0.53
N ASP A 28 -7.86 5.03 0.36
CA ASP A 28 -6.64 5.56 0.98
C ASP A 28 -5.37 5.05 0.29
N ALA A 29 -5.49 4.49 -0.91
CA ALA A 29 -4.38 3.94 -1.67
C ALA A 29 -4.15 4.70 -2.99
N SER A 30 -2.88 4.78 -3.39
CA SER A 30 -2.45 5.27 -4.70
C SER A 30 -1.52 4.26 -5.37
N VAL A 31 -1.72 3.99 -6.66
CA VAL A 31 -0.80 3.14 -7.43
C VAL A 31 0.18 4.02 -8.18
N GLY A 32 1.47 3.72 -8.04
CA GLY A 32 2.55 4.42 -8.73
C GLY A 32 3.58 3.47 -9.32
N ALA A 33 4.48 4.02 -10.11
CA ALA A 33 5.64 3.30 -10.62
C ALA A 33 6.88 4.21 -10.56
N SER A 34 7.98 3.69 -10.00
CA SER A 34 9.28 4.37 -9.96
C SER A 34 10.38 3.36 -10.24
N ASP A 35 11.42 3.76 -10.99
CA ASP A 35 12.57 2.90 -11.33
C ASP A 35 12.19 1.50 -11.88
N GLY A 36 11.12 1.43 -12.67
CA GLY A 36 10.62 0.19 -13.25
C GLY A 36 9.94 -0.75 -12.25
N ARG A 37 9.49 -0.22 -11.11
CA ARG A 37 8.81 -0.97 -10.05
C ARG A 37 7.44 -0.37 -9.75
N THR A 38 6.40 -1.18 -9.80
CA THR A 38 5.06 -0.79 -9.36
C THR A 38 4.93 -0.88 -7.84
N TYR A 39 4.27 0.11 -7.25
CA TYR A 39 3.97 0.13 -5.82
C TYR A 39 2.54 0.60 -5.57
N VAL A 40 2.02 0.21 -4.41
CA VAL A 40 0.76 0.73 -3.85
C VAL A 40 1.09 1.47 -2.56
N ALA A 41 0.98 2.79 -2.60
CA ALA A 41 1.14 3.67 -1.44
C ALA A 41 -0.17 3.75 -0.67
N PHE A 42 -0.10 3.80 0.66
CA PHE A 42 -1.23 3.90 1.57
C PHE A 42 -1.04 5.03 2.58
N ASP A 43 -2.12 5.78 2.83
CA ASP A 43 -2.29 6.69 3.96
C ASP A 43 -3.32 6.08 4.93
N ARG A 44 -2.94 5.00 5.62
CA ARG A 44 -3.88 4.12 6.33
C ARG A 44 -4.12 4.56 7.77
N GLU A 45 -5.38 4.79 8.14
CA GLU A 45 -5.75 5.07 9.52
C GLU A 45 -5.86 3.79 10.37
N ALA A 46 -5.12 3.71 11.49
CA ALA A 46 -5.16 2.55 12.40
C ALA A 46 -4.75 2.89 13.84
N ASN A 47 -4.92 1.93 14.76
CA ASN A 47 -4.49 2.06 16.15
C ASN A 47 -2.97 1.89 16.34
N CYS A 48 -2.33 1.14 15.46
CA CYS A 48 -0.89 0.92 15.40
C CYS A 48 -0.46 0.56 13.97
N LEU A 49 0.84 0.63 13.70
CA LEU A 49 1.42 0.33 12.39
C LEU A 49 1.13 -1.10 11.95
N GLU A 50 1.27 -2.08 12.84
CA GLU A 50 1.00 -3.49 12.54
C GLU A 50 -0.43 -3.70 12.02
N SER A 51 -1.43 -3.12 12.68
CA SER A 51 -2.82 -3.18 12.20
C SER A 51 -3.02 -2.46 10.87
N ALA A 52 -2.32 -1.36 10.61
CA ALA A 52 -2.37 -0.66 9.32
C ALA A 52 -1.81 -1.54 8.19
N LEU A 53 -0.67 -2.19 8.43
CA LEU A 53 -0.04 -3.10 7.47
C LEU A 53 -0.90 -4.34 7.22
N ASP A 54 -1.38 -4.99 8.27
CA ASP A 54 -2.18 -6.22 8.15
C ASP A 54 -3.49 -5.98 7.40
N SER A 55 -4.18 -4.87 7.68
CA SER A 55 -5.40 -4.51 6.97
C SER A 55 -5.15 -4.20 5.49
N ALA A 56 -4.08 -3.46 5.17
CA ALA A 56 -3.72 -3.19 3.79
C ALA A 56 -3.29 -4.46 3.03
N VAL A 57 -2.55 -5.39 3.66
CA VAL A 57 -2.22 -6.69 3.08
C VAL A 57 -3.48 -7.50 2.80
N ALA A 58 -4.42 -7.54 3.75
CA ALA A 58 -5.68 -8.25 3.59
C ALA A 58 -6.50 -7.70 2.41
N ASP A 59 -6.55 -6.37 2.24
CA ASP A 59 -7.20 -5.74 1.09
C ASP A 59 -6.57 -6.15 -0.24
N LEU A 60 -5.24 -6.07 -0.35
CA LEU A 60 -4.52 -6.47 -1.55
C LEU A 60 -4.71 -7.97 -1.87
N TRP A 61 -4.73 -8.82 -0.84
CA TRP A 61 -4.95 -10.26 -1.02
C TRP A 61 -6.33 -10.59 -1.56
N GLN A 62 -7.37 -9.85 -1.18
CA GLN A 62 -8.73 -10.01 -1.71
C GLN A 62 -8.83 -9.63 -3.18
N LEU A 63 -7.89 -8.82 -3.69
CA LEU A 63 -7.73 -8.49 -5.11
C LEU A 63 -6.80 -9.46 -5.85
N GLY A 64 -6.32 -10.52 -5.19
CA GLY A 64 -5.37 -11.48 -5.79
C GLY A 64 -3.92 -10.99 -5.83
N ILE A 65 -3.64 -9.80 -5.27
CA ILE A 65 -2.31 -9.21 -5.27
C ILE A 65 -1.50 -9.80 -4.11
N ARG A 66 -0.19 -9.99 -4.30
CA ARG A 66 0.74 -10.43 -3.24
C ARG A 66 1.85 -9.40 -3.10
N PRO A 67 1.85 -8.61 -2.02
CA PRO A 67 2.95 -7.68 -1.73
C PRO A 67 4.28 -8.41 -1.63
N LEU A 68 5.32 -7.83 -2.21
CA LEU A 68 6.68 -8.38 -2.19
C LEU A 68 7.47 -7.85 -1.00
N ARG A 69 7.29 -6.56 -0.70
CA ARG A 69 8.03 -5.83 0.33
C ARG A 69 7.24 -4.61 0.78
N VAL A 70 7.35 -4.26 2.06
CA VAL A 70 6.95 -2.94 2.57
C VAL A 70 8.14 -1.99 2.54
N GLU A 71 7.89 -0.78 2.07
CA GLU A 71 8.79 0.37 2.14
C GLU A 71 8.13 1.45 3.00
N MET A 72 8.91 2.04 3.88
CA MET A 72 8.49 3.12 4.76
C MET A 72 9.53 4.22 4.67
N ASP A 73 9.08 5.46 4.61
CA ASP A 73 9.99 6.59 4.69
C ASP A 73 10.63 6.61 6.08
N VAL A 74 11.94 6.43 6.08
CA VAL A 74 12.76 6.72 7.25
C VAL A 74 13.18 8.18 7.07
N PRO A 75 12.74 9.11 7.94
CA PRO A 75 13.18 10.49 7.85
C PRO A 75 14.71 10.51 7.88
N GLU A 76 15.33 11.19 6.91
CA GLU A 76 16.78 11.37 6.91
C GLU A 76 17.21 11.99 8.24
N PRO A 77 18.24 11.45 8.92
CA PRO A 77 18.76 12.07 10.12
C PRO A 77 19.29 13.46 9.76
N VAL A 78 18.62 14.49 10.30
CA VAL A 78 19.04 15.90 10.22
C VAL A 78 20.36 16.15 10.94
#